data_AF-A0A8H5G570-F1
#
_entry.id   AF-A0A8H5G570-F1
#
_cell.length_a   1.000
_cell.length_b   1.000
_cell.length_c   1.000
_cell.angle_alpha   90.00
_cell.angle_beta   90.00
_cell.angle_gamma   90.00
#
_symmetry.space_group_name_H-M   'P 1'
#
loop_
_entity.id
_entity.type
_entity.pdbx_description
1 polymer ?
#
loop_
_entity_poly.entity_id
_entity_poly.type
_entity_poly.pdbx_seq_one_letter_code
_entity_poly.pdbx_strand_id
1 'polypeptide(L)'
;MSSQRGVHNRIHNLRGEQFRHLQNIRGSRSHLSSHNIHTVPSLPLRLLSLTDPSLGLTRQEPESSLQQPKSNSNSNAGESESDGTSFRPPAGPTPPKSWTLNSRKDIRGTTAWRSEALSLILNHLVDSQQLVAPSTSDASARSELPDIPQNPELKPVIPRIPSLSLLCLQIFLNTCTTSEFRDEIVPYIPSHLRKDLIRFTAVHSPLSTARLYALWEPAGHADGEMIVVGPGAVLKDDYFIRSHSGNGSGVKLPGDDGNHELKETEDWDWDAEETDMSLPLHSLILLNTSLSSSTLFSFPPTLTHLALINLATPVPLHRLPNICPLIIILDVSYNSWLGANFGSESQGGLGEPQPPRDPTIKAIVDLGRVDWPRWSHLKVLGFRGNYIPENFARDVNEARWDDIEVVL
;
A
#
# COMPACT_ATOMS: atom_id res chain seq x y z
N MET A 1 61.07 -1.33 -22.31
CA MET A 1 59.87 -1.46 -23.15
C MET A 1 58.65 -1.65 -22.24
N SER A 2 57.99 -0.57 -21.83
CA SER A 2 56.75 -0.65 -21.05
C SER A 2 55.63 -1.13 -21.98
N SER A 3 55.11 -2.33 -21.74
CA SER A 3 54.10 -2.90 -22.62
C SER A 3 52.86 -1.99 -22.63
N GLN A 4 52.39 -1.67 -23.84
CA GLN A 4 51.24 -0.80 -24.10
C GLN A 4 49.98 -1.23 -23.33
N ARG A 5 49.91 -2.50 -22.90
CA ARG A 5 48.85 -3.08 -22.05
C ARG A 5 48.85 -2.51 -20.61
N GLY A 6 50.01 -2.14 -20.07
CA GLY A 6 50.11 -1.57 -18.72
C GLY A 6 49.46 -0.19 -18.60
N VAL A 7 49.57 0.64 -19.64
CA VAL A 7 48.96 1.98 -19.67
C VAL A 7 47.44 1.88 -19.76
N HIS A 8 46.92 0.95 -20.58
CA HIS A 8 45.48 0.74 -20.72
C HIS A 8 44.84 0.28 -19.40
N ASN A 9 45.46 -0.66 -18.70
CA ASN A 9 44.99 -1.12 -17.39
C ASN A 9 45.01 0.00 -16.35
N ARG A 10 46.01 0.88 -16.39
CA ARG A 10 46.11 2.01 -15.47
C ARG A 10 45.02 3.05 -15.71
N ILE A 11 44.69 3.36 -16.97
CA ILE A 11 43.60 4.27 -17.32
C ILE A 11 42.25 3.67 -16.92
N HIS A 12 42.04 2.37 -17.16
CA HIS A 12 40.81 1.69 -16.77
C HIS A 12 40.60 1.72 -15.24
N ASN A 13 41.66 1.47 -14.47
CA ASN A 13 41.60 1.52 -13.00
C ASN A 13 41.33 2.95 -12.49
N LEU A 14 42.00 3.96 -13.04
CA LEU A 14 41.79 5.35 -12.64
C LEU A 14 40.36 5.84 -12.96
N ARG A 15 39.81 5.46 -14.12
CA ARG A 15 38.41 5.77 -14.46
C ARG A 15 37.42 5.10 -13.51
N GLY A 16 37.64 3.83 -13.16
CA GLY A 16 36.80 3.10 -12.22
C GLY A 16 36.88 3.65 -10.78
N GLU A 17 38.03 4.17 -10.38
CA GLU A 17 38.22 4.79 -9.08
C GLU A 17 37.55 6.18 -8.99
N GLN A 18 37.71 7.02 -10.01
CA GLN A 18 37.00 8.30 -10.11
C GLN A 18 35.48 8.12 -10.11
N PHE A 19 34.97 7.11 -10.82
CA PHE A 19 33.55 6.79 -10.83
C PHE A 19 33.03 6.42 -9.42
N ARG A 20 33.77 5.57 -8.69
CA ARG A 20 33.41 5.19 -7.30
C ARG A 20 33.45 6.37 -6.35
N HIS A 21 34.44 7.26 -6.49
CA HIS A 21 34.56 8.46 -5.67
C HIS A 21 33.41 9.45 -5.91
N LEU A 22 33.03 9.66 -7.18
CA LEU A 22 31.87 10.50 -7.53
C LEU A 22 30.55 9.93 -7.00
N GLN A 23 30.38 8.61 -7.02
CA GLN A 23 29.20 7.94 -6.44
C GLN A 23 29.15 8.12 -4.92
N ASN A 24 30.28 7.97 -4.22
CA ASN A 24 30.35 8.20 -2.78
C ASN A 24 30.06 9.66 -2.39
N ILE A 25 30.58 10.63 -3.15
CA ILE A 25 30.31 12.07 -2.91
C ILE A 25 28.84 12.40 -3.10
N ARG A 26 28.19 11.81 -4.12
CA ARG A 26 26.78 12.10 -4.41
C ARG A 26 25.80 11.51 -3.40
N GLY A 27 26.24 10.61 -2.51
CA GLY A 27 25.39 9.98 -1.50
C GLY A 27 24.20 9.19 -2.08
N SER A 28 24.15 9.03 -3.40
CA SER A 28 22.99 8.56 -4.13
C SER A 28 23.17 7.09 -4.48
N ARG A 29 22.52 6.20 -3.71
CA ARG A 29 22.36 4.77 -4.07
C ARG A 29 21.35 4.54 -5.21
N SER A 30 21.01 5.57 -5.99
CA SER A 30 19.91 5.58 -6.96
C SER A 30 20.22 4.87 -8.29
N HIS A 31 21.44 4.36 -8.51
CA HIS A 31 21.82 3.75 -9.79
C HIS A 31 22.11 2.24 -9.73
N LEU A 32 21.82 1.55 -8.61
CA LEU A 32 21.83 0.08 -8.58
C LEU A 32 20.51 -0.56 -9.07
N SER A 33 19.62 0.20 -9.72
CA SER A 33 18.54 -0.37 -10.52
C SER A 33 19.02 -0.77 -11.93
N SER A 34 20.10 -1.54 -12.01
CA SER A 34 20.35 -2.32 -13.23
C SER A 34 19.56 -3.62 -13.11
N HIS A 35 18.33 -3.59 -13.61
CA HIS A 35 17.62 -4.80 -14.03
C HIS A 35 18.41 -5.44 -15.16
N ASN A 36 19.37 -6.33 -14.85
CA ASN A 36 19.50 -7.64 -15.49
C ASN A 36 20.66 -8.48 -14.91
N ILE A 37 20.34 -9.77 -14.69
CA ILE A 37 21.23 -10.95 -14.68
C ILE A 37 21.91 -11.38 -13.36
N HIS A 38 21.39 -12.52 -12.85
CA HIS A 38 22.01 -13.58 -12.03
C HIS A 38 22.54 -13.26 -10.62
N THR A 39 21.63 -13.20 -9.65
CA THR A 39 21.86 -13.76 -8.31
C THR A 39 20.66 -14.58 -7.92
N VAL A 40 20.60 -15.82 -8.42
CA VAL A 40 19.70 -16.86 -7.90
C VAL A 40 20.29 -17.30 -6.56
N PRO A 41 19.61 -17.13 -5.41
CA PRO A 41 20.00 -17.83 -4.20
C PRO A 41 19.86 -19.34 -4.46
N SER A 42 20.93 -20.10 -4.25
CA SER A 42 21.01 -21.56 -4.50
C SER A 42 20.18 -22.41 -3.52
N LEU A 43 19.12 -21.84 -2.95
CA LEU A 43 18.20 -22.55 -2.06
C LEU A 43 16.89 -22.77 -2.80
N PRO A 44 16.46 -24.03 -2.98
CA PRO A 44 15.17 -24.34 -3.59
C PRO A 44 14.03 -23.63 -2.83
N LEU A 45 13.34 -22.71 -3.51
CA LEU A 45 12.18 -21.96 -3.00
C LEU A 45 11.01 -22.84 -2.54
N ARG A 46 11.07 -24.16 -2.76
CA ARG A 46 10.02 -25.10 -2.33
C ARG A 46 10.00 -25.43 -0.83
N LEU A 47 10.96 -24.95 -0.04
CA LEU A 47 11.00 -25.22 1.41
C LEU A 47 10.46 -24.09 2.31
N LEU A 48 10.17 -22.90 1.78
CA LEU A 48 9.75 -21.75 2.60
C LEU A 48 8.27 -21.36 2.44
N SER A 49 7.51 -22.04 1.57
CA SER A 49 6.14 -21.63 1.21
C SER A 49 5.02 -22.50 1.78
N LEU A 50 5.28 -23.30 2.83
CA LEU A 50 4.27 -24.22 3.39
C LEU A 50 3.82 -23.91 4.83
N THR A 51 4.19 -22.77 5.39
CA THR A 51 3.73 -22.38 6.73
C THR A 51 3.19 -20.95 6.71
N ASP A 52 2.05 -20.76 6.07
CA ASP A 52 1.12 -19.71 6.47
C ASP A 52 0.04 -20.37 7.36
N PRO A 53 0.12 -20.26 8.70
CA PRO A 53 -0.84 -20.87 9.62
C PRO A 53 -2.22 -20.19 9.64
N SER A 54 -2.47 -19.22 8.75
CA SER A 54 -3.72 -18.43 8.77
C SER A 54 -4.91 -19.08 8.05
N LEU A 55 -4.72 -20.19 7.32
CA LEU A 55 -5.81 -20.98 6.74
C LEU A 55 -5.75 -22.41 7.30
N GLY A 56 -6.41 -22.62 8.44
CA GLY A 56 -6.53 -23.90 9.14
C GLY A 56 -7.37 -24.95 8.40
N LEU A 57 -7.00 -25.28 7.16
CA LEU A 57 -7.53 -26.41 6.40
C LEU A 57 -6.50 -27.54 6.32
N THR A 58 -5.96 -27.96 7.46
CA THR A 58 -5.28 -29.25 7.56
C THR A 58 -6.32 -30.36 7.55
N ARG A 59 -6.48 -30.94 6.37
CA ARG A 59 -7.08 -32.25 6.09
C ARG A 59 -6.60 -33.28 7.11
N GLN A 60 -7.50 -33.76 7.97
CA GLN A 60 -7.32 -34.95 8.78
C GLN A 60 -7.15 -36.15 7.83
N GLU A 61 -5.94 -36.67 7.71
CA GLU A 61 -5.70 -38.03 7.20
C GLU A 61 -5.82 -39.01 8.38
N PRO A 62 -6.49 -40.17 8.21
CA PRO A 62 -6.66 -41.14 9.27
C PRO A 62 -5.37 -41.95 9.48
N GLU A 63 -4.73 -41.75 10.65
CA GLU A 63 -3.58 -42.56 11.06
C GLU A 63 -3.97 -44.02 11.25
N SER A 64 -3.35 -44.88 10.46
CA SER A 64 -3.25 -46.32 10.71
C SER A 64 -1.89 -46.61 11.33
N SER A 65 -1.96 -47.14 12.55
CA SER A 65 -1.00 -47.97 13.29
C SER A 65 0.32 -48.34 12.61
N LEU A 66 1.45 -48.12 13.32
CA LEU A 66 2.51 -49.12 13.55
C LEU A 66 3.61 -48.63 14.53
N GLN A 67 3.68 -49.32 15.67
CA GLN A 67 4.85 -49.76 16.45
C GLN A 67 5.90 -48.76 16.96
N GLN A 68 5.83 -48.54 18.29
CA GLN A 68 6.94 -48.12 19.16
C GLN A 68 7.99 -49.23 19.35
N PRO A 69 9.28 -48.88 19.50
CA PRO A 69 10.20 -49.65 20.32
C PRO A 69 10.31 -49.04 21.73
N LYS A 70 9.95 -49.87 22.72
CA LYS A 70 10.19 -49.63 24.15
C LYS A 70 11.68 -49.58 24.44
N SER A 71 12.15 -48.53 25.11
CA SER A 71 13.38 -48.58 25.89
C SER A 71 13.08 -48.16 27.33
N ASN A 72 13.15 -49.17 28.20
CA ASN A 72 13.19 -49.01 29.65
C ASN A 72 14.55 -48.43 30.05
N SER A 73 14.57 -47.32 30.79
CA SER A 73 15.57 -47.13 31.84
C SER A 73 15.03 -46.20 32.92
N ASN A 74 15.28 -46.61 34.15
CA ASN A 74 14.71 -46.14 35.39
C ASN A 74 15.34 -44.83 35.89
N SER A 75 14.52 -44.10 36.66
CA SER A 75 14.86 -43.33 37.88
C SER A 75 16.00 -42.31 37.83
N ASN A 76 15.65 -41.02 37.85
CA ASN A 76 15.74 -40.24 39.08
C ASN A 76 15.06 -38.88 38.95
N ALA A 77 14.38 -38.49 40.02
CA ALA A 77 13.61 -37.28 40.18
C ALA A 77 14.49 -36.02 40.16
N GLY A 78 13.96 -34.98 39.52
CA GLY A 78 14.54 -33.65 39.44
C GLY A 78 13.74 -32.83 38.44
N GLU A 79 12.54 -32.40 38.84
CA GLU A 79 11.73 -31.44 38.10
C GLU A 79 12.55 -30.17 37.87
N SER A 80 12.86 -29.90 36.61
CA SER A 80 13.26 -28.59 36.12
C SER A 80 12.58 -28.44 34.78
N GLU A 81 11.59 -27.54 34.73
CA GLU A 81 10.97 -27.04 33.51
C GLU A 81 12.07 -26.48 32.59
N SER A 82 12.61 -27.33 31.73
CA SER A 82 13.47 -26.90 30.63
C SER A 82 12.59 -26.64 29.43
N ASP A 83 12.15 -25.40 29.30
CA ASP A 83 11.49 -24.88 28.11
C ASP A 83 12.42 -25.10 26.90
N GLY A 84 12.00 -26.01 26.02
CA GLY A 84 12.83 -26.73 25.06
C GLY A 84 13.27 -25.96 23.81
N THR A 85 13.59 -24.66 23.92
CA THR A 85 14.22 -23.89 22.83
C THR A 85 15.29 -22.94 23.34
N SER A 86 16.18 -23.43 24.21
CA SER A 86 17.46 -22.78 24.44
C SER A 86 18.32 -22.92 23.17
N PHE A 87 18.19 -21.95 22.26
CA PHE A 87 19.17 -21.74 21.20
C PHE A 87 20.51 -21.43 21.86
N ARG A 88 21.34 -22.47 22.07
CA ARG A 88 22.72 -22.27 22.48
C ARG A 88 23.36 -21.29 21.49
N PRO A 89 23.99 -20.21 21.96
CA PRO A 89 24.67 -19.28 21.07
C PRO A 89 25.67 -20.09 20.21
N PRO A 90 25.67 -19.89 18.89
CA PRO A 90 26.55 -20.66 18.01
C PRO A 90 28.01 -20.47 18.43
N ALA A 91 28.78 -21.56 18.42
CA ALA A 91 30.19 -21.51 18.76
C ALA A 91 30.94 -20.61 17.77
N GLY A 92 31.42 -19.46 18.24
CA GLY A 92 32.12 -18.46 17.43
C GLY A 92 31.97 -17.04 17.97
N PRO A 93 32.73 -16.07 17.45
CA PRO A 93 32.48 -14.66 17.76
C PRO A 93 31.07 -14.29 17.32
N THR A 94 30.33 -13.60 18.19
CA THR A 94 28.99 -13.08 17.85
C THR A 94 29.08 -12.25 16.57
N PRO A 95 28.19 -12.47 15.58
CA PRO A 95 28.21 -11.70 14.35
C PRO A 95 28.09 -10.20 14.67
N PRO A 96 28.71 -9.31 13.87
CA PRO A 96 28.58 -7.87 14.06
C PRO A 96 27.11 -7.45 14.16
N LYS A 97 26.79 -6.46 14.99
CA LYS A 97 25.41 -5.95 15.14
C LYS A 97 24.77 -5.46 13.83
N SER A 98 25.58 -5.18 12.80
CA SER A 98 25.11 -4.84 11.44
C SER A 98 24.64 -6.05 10.63
N TRP A 99 24.99 -7.27 11.06
CA TRP A 99 24.63 -8.55 10.42
C TRP A 99 23.52 -9.26 11.17
N THR A 100 23.34 -8.97 12.46
CA THR A 100 22.08 -9.25 13.12
C THR A 100 21.05 -8.38 12.43
N LEU A 101 20.33 -8.96 11.47
CA LEU A 101 19.08 -8.40 10.98
C LEU A 101 18.30 -8.09 12.24
N ASN A 102 18.23 -6.81 12.60
CA ASN A 102 17.23 -6.32 13.52
C ASN A 102 15.93 -6.50 12.75
N SER A 103 15.46 -7.74 12.65
CA SER A 103 14.12 -8.10 12.25
C SER A 103 13.21 -7.67 13.39
N ARG A 104 13.23 -6.37 13.69
CA ARG A 104 12.14 -5.71 14.37
C ARG A 104 11.01 -5.97 13.42
N LYS A 105 10.20 -6.98 13.78
CA LYS A 105 9.12 -7.50 12.98
C LYS A 105 8.34 -6.28 12.51
N ASP A 106 8.37 -6.01 11.20
CA ASP A 106 7.73 -4.81 10.67
C ASP A 106 6.23 -4.98 10.89
N ILE A 107 5.72 -4.39 11.96
CA ILE A 107 4.32 -4.46 12.36
C ILE A 107 3.45 -3.88 11.23
N ARG A 108 3.99 -2.93 10.46
CA ARG A 108 3.30 -2.26 9.35
C ARG A 108 3.09 -3.19 8.14
N GLY A 109 3.81 -4.32 8.09
CA GLY A 109 3.59 -5.38 7.12
C GLY A 109 2.49 -6.38 7.50
N THR A 110 1.87 -6.25 8.68
CA THR A 110 0.86 -7.21 9.14
C THR A 110 -0.54 -6.88 8.62
N THR A 111 -1.37 -7.91 8.40
CA THR A 111 -2.78 -7.76 7.99
C THR A 111 -3.59 -6.97 9.01
N ALA A 112 -3.36 -7.20 10.31
CA ALA A 112 -4.03 -6.46 11.38
C ALA A 112 -3.75 -4.96 11.28
N TRP A 113 -2.47 -4.57 11.14
CA TRP A 113 -2.11 -3.17 10.99
C TRP A 113 -2.67 -2.56 9.71
N ARG A 114 -2.63 -3.27 8.57
CA ARG A 114 -3.22 -2.74 7.32
C ARG A 114 -4.73 -2.56 7.42
N SER A 115 -5.42 -3.50 8.06
CA SER A 115 -6.86 -3.41 8.31
C SER A 115 -7.19 -2.18 9.16
N GLU A 116 -6.43 -1.96 10.23
CA GLU A 116 -6.57 -0.77 11.08
C GLU A 116 -6.22 0.51 10.32
N ALA A 117 -5.09 0.53 9.62
CA ALA A 117 -4.65 1.69 8.85
C ALA A 117 -5.66 2.10 7.77
N LEU A 118 -6.30 1.13 7.10
CA LEU A 118 -7.28 1.41 6.05
C LEU A 118 -8.71 1.59 6.56
N SER A 119 -9.00 1.33 7.84
CA SER A 119 -10.39 1.29 8.34
C SER A 119 -11.13 2.61 8.17
N LEU A 120 -10.48 3.75 8.47
CA LEU A 120 -11.10 5.07 8.37
C LEU A 120 -11.60 5.34 6.95
N ILE A 121 -10.70 5.29 5.96
CA ILE A 121 -11.06 5.60 4.58
C ILE A 121 -12.04 4.59 3.99
N LEU A 122 -11.87 3.29 4.27
CA LEU A 122 -12.76 2.25 3.71
C LEU A 122 -14.18 2.33 4.27
N ASN A 123 -14.36 2.74 5.53
CA ASN A 123 -15.69 2.90 6.12
C ASN A 123 -16.50 3.98 5.40
N HIS A 124 -15.90 5.15 5.16
CA HIS A 124 -16.60 6.24 4.50
C HIS A 124 -16.88 6.00 3.01
N LEU A 125 -16.07 5.15 2.36
CA LEU A 125 -16.31 4.74 0.99
C LEU A 125 -17.54 3.80 0.85
N VAL A 126 -17.92 3.08 1.91
CA VAL A 126 -19.12 2.24 1.92
C VAL A 126 -20.38 3.09 2.05
N ASP A 127 -20.36 4.08 2.94
CA ASP A 127 -21.53 4.93 3.22
C ASP A 127 -21.94 5.75 1.99
N SER A 128 -20.96 6.22 1.21
CA SER A 128 -21.19 6.97 -0.02
C SER A 128 -21.98 6.18 -1.07
N GLN A 129 -21.88 4.84 -1.09
CA GLN A 129 -22.59 3.99 -2.06
C GLN A 129 -24.02 3.64 -1.63
N GLN A 130 -24.31 3.64 -0.31
CA GLN A 130 -25.63 3.28 0.19
C GLN A 130 -26.68 4.37 -0.01
N LEU A 131 -26.28 5.64 -0.14
CA LEU A 131 -27.20 6.76 -0.35
C LEU A 131 -28.02 6.68 -1.66
N VAL A 132 -27.64 5.80 -2.60
CA VAL A 132 -28.32 5.67 -3.90
C VAL A 132 -29.21 4.43 -3.98
N ALA A 133 -29.11 3.49 -3.02
CA ALA A 133 -30.01 2.34 -3.02
C ALA A 133 -31.39 2.78 -2.50
N PRO A 134 -32.46 2.75 -3.33
CA PRO A 134 -33.79 3.05 -2.85
C PRO A 134 -34.11 2.06 -1.76
N SER A 135 -34.36 2.59 -0.56
CA SER A 135 -34.76 1.81 0.60
C SER A 135 -36.00 1.02 0.22
N THR A 136 -35.83 -0.25 -0.16
CA THR A 136 -36.95 -1.18 -0.33
C THR A 136 -37.46 -1.45 1.07
N SER A 137 -38.32 -0.53 1.50
CA SER A 137 -39.04 -0.50 2.75
C SER A 137 -40.04 -1.65 2.77
N ASP A 138 -39.57 -2.88 2.96
CA ASP A 138 -40.41 -3.96 3.44
C ASP A 138 -40.05 -4.27 4.89
N ALA A 139 -40.72 -3.50 5.74
CA ALA A 139 -41.24 -3.86 7.05
C ALA A 139 -40.87 -5.26 7.60
N SER A 140 -40.14 -5.29 8.72
CA SER A 140 -40.61 -6.06 9.89
C SER A 140 -39.89 -5.73 11.20
N ALA A 141 -40.71 -5.25 12.13
CA ALA A 141 -40.62 -5.42 13.58
C ALA A 141 -39.45 -4.78 14.35
N ARG A 142 -39.64 -3.50 14.65
CA ARG A 142 -39.53 -2.90 15.99
C ARG A 142 -38.96 -3.81 17.09
N SER A 143 -37.73 -3.53 17.51
CA SER A 143 -37.32 -3.66 18.90
C SER A 143 -36.74 -2.31 19.32
N GLU A 144 -37.64 -1.42 19.76
CA GLU A 144 -37.29 -0.14 20.39
C GLU A 144 -36.72 -0.46 21.78
N LEU A 145 -35.40 -0.48 21.91
CA LEU A 145 -34.72 -0.45 23.22
C LEU A 145 -34.19 0.97 23.45
N PRO A 146 -34.32 1.52 24.67
CA PRO A 146 -34.24 2.95 24.92
C PRO A 146 -32.83 3.52 24.82
N ASP A 147 -32.82 4.80 24.43
CA ASP A 147 -31.69 5.68 24.15
C ASP A 147 -30.65 5.72 25.27
N ILE A 148 -29.57 4.94 25.11
CA ILE A 148 -28.30 5.25 25.77
C ILE A 148 -27.54 6.15 24.78
N PRO A 149 -27.14 7.38 25.16
CA PRO A 149 -26.28 8.22 24.33
C PRO A 149 -24.91 7.54 24.22
N GLN A 150 -24.80 6.62 23.27
CA GLN A 150 -23.54 6.04 22.87
C GLN A 150 -22.76 7.16 22.19
N ASN A 151 -21.61 7.48 22.77
CA ASN A 151 -20.53 8.15 22.03
C ASN A 151 -20.44 7.51 20.63
N PRO A 152 -20.15 8.29 19.58
CA PRO A 152 -19.83 7.76 18.25
C PRO A 152 -18.46 7.04 18.30
N GLU A 153 -18.33 6.09 19.21
CA GLU A 153 -17.20 5.19 19.33
C GLU A 153 -17.27 4.31 18.09
N LEU A 154 -16.36 4.60 17.15
CA LEU A 154 -16.16 3.92 15.89
C LEU A 154 -16.38 2.41 16.08
N LYS A 155 -17.58 1.92 15.73
CA LYS A 155 -17.92 0.50 15.91
C LYS A 155 -16.82 -0.30 15.21
N PRO A 156 -16.09 -1.17 15.93
CA PRO A 156 -15.00 -1.91 15.35
C PRO A 156 -15.55 -2.64 14.12
N VAL A 157 -14.92 -2.38 12.98
CA VAL A 157 -15.30 -2.97 11.70
C VAL A 157 -15.16 -4.48 11.87
N ILE A 158 -16.28 -5.15 12.16
CA ILE A 158 -16.30 -6.60 12.27
C ILE A 158 -15.79 -7.12 10.93
N PRO A 159 -14.80 -8.03 10.91
CA PRO A 159 -14.28 -8.58 9.67
C PRO A 159 -15.45 -9.15 8.87
N ARG A 160 -15.83 -8.45 7.80
CA ARG A 160 -16.91 -8.91 6.92
C ARG A 160 -16.41 -10.18 6.26
N ILE A 161 -17.16 -11.26 6.42
CA ILE A 161 -16.92 -12.51 5.70
C ILE A 161 -16.89 -12.16 4.20
N PRO A 162 -15.80 -12.48 3.48
CA PRO A 162 -15.71 -12.17 2.06
C PRO A 162 -16.85 -12.86 1.30
N SER A 163 -17.38 -12.19 0.29
CA SER A 163 -18.39 -12.79 -0.58
C SER A 163 -17.84 -14.02 -1.29
N LEU A 164 -18.73 -14.95 -1.69
CA LEU A 164 -18.32 -16.13 -2.45
C LEU A 164 -17.57 -15.75 -3.73
N SER A 165 -18.03 -14.72 -4.45
CA SER A 165 -17.37 -14.22 -5.66
C SER A 165 -15.93 -13.80 -5.38
N LEU A 166 -15.70 -13.11 -4.26
CA LEU A 166 -14.37 -12.65 -3.86
C LEU A 166 -13.45 -13.83 -3.49
N LEU A 167 -13.97 -14.86 -2.81
CA LEU A 167 -13.24 -16.09 -2.52
C LEU A 167 -12.86 -16.83 -3.81
N CYS A 168 -13.77 -16.93 -4.78
CA CYS A 168 -13.46 -17.52 -6.08
C CYS A 168 -12.37 -16.74 -6.84
N LEU A 169 -12.43 -15.41 -6.83
CA LEU A 169 -11.41 -14.55 -7.45
C LEU A 169 -10.03 -14.68 -6.80
N GLN A 170 -9.98 -14.90 -5.48
CA GLN A 170 -8.73 -15.19 -4.79
C GLN A 170 -8.09 -16.49 -5.24
N ILE A 171 -8.89 -17.52 -5.54
CA ILE A 171 -8.38 -18.78 -6.10
C ILE A 171 -7.69 -18.49 -7.43
N PHE A 172 -8.34 -17.77 -8.35
CA PHE A 172 -7.74 -17.39 -9.63
C PHE A 172 -6.46 -16.58 -9.48
N LEU A 173 -6.42 -15.61 -8.55
CA LEU A 173 -5.20 -14.87 -8.26
C LEU A 173 -4.06 -15.79 -7.79
N ASN A 174 -4.35 -16.83 -7.03
CA ASN A 174 -3.33 -17.73 -6.49
C ASN A 174 -2.90 -18.80 -7.50
N THR A 175 -3.78 -19.22 -8.41
CA THR A 175 -3.52 -20.30 -9.37
C THR A 175 -2.99 -19.82 -10.71
N CYS A 176 -3.42 -18.66 -11.19
CA CYS A 176 -3.08 -18.16 -12.53
C CYS A 176 -1.79 -17.35 -12.52
N THR A 177 -1.04 -17.42 -13.62
CA THR A 177 0.07 -16.49 -13.87
C THR A 177 -0.46 -15.06 -14.09
N THR A 178 0.42 -14.06 -14.02
CA THR A 178 -0.01 -12.65 -14.17
C THR A 178 -0.53 -12.36 -15.58
N SER A 179 0.03 -13.01 -16.62
CA SER A 179 -0.46 -12.87 -18.00
C SER A 179 -1.81 -13.56 -18.19
N GLU A 180 -1.96 -14.82 -17.75
CA GLU A 180 -3.24 -15.54 -17.85
C GLU A 180 -4.35 -14.81 -17.09
N PHE A 181 -4.07 -14.34 -15.87
CA PHE A 181 -5.06 -13.58 -15.10
C PHE A 181 -5.50 -12.31 -15.82
N ARG A 182 -4.54 -11.57 -16.40
CA ARG A 182 -4.83 -10.33 -17.14
C ARG A 182 -5.60 -10.59 -18.43
N ASP A 183 -5.17 -11.55 -19.24
CA ASP A 183 -5.66 -11.71 -20.60
C ASP A 183 -6.93 -12.58 -20.65
N GLU A 184 -7.08 -13.56 -19.73
CA GLU A 184 -8.18 -14.53 -19.74
C GLU A 184 -9.24 -14.31 -18.66
N ILE A 185 -8.90 -13.65 -17.55
CA ILE A 185 -9.81 -13.54 -16.39
C ILE A 185 -10.35 -12.12 -16.23
N VAL A 186 -9.47 -11.11 -16.19
CA VAL A 186 -9.83 -9.70 -15.96
C VAL A 186 -10.94 -9.17 -16.91
N PRO A 187 -10.97 -9.47 -18.21
CA PRO A 187 -12.00 -8.96 -19.12
C PRO A 187 -13.42 -9.38 -18.72
N TYR A 188 -13.56 -10.48 -17.98
CA TYR A 188 -14.83 -11.02 -17.52
C TYR A 188 -15.19 -10.59 -16.09
N ILE A 189 -14.33 -9.82 -15.41
CA ILE A 189 -14.62 -9.31 -14.05
C ILE A 189 -15.25 -7.91 -14.14
N PRO A 190 -16.51 -7.74 -13.69
CA PRO A 190 -17.13 -6.42 -13.54
C PRO A 190 -16.27 -5.45 -12.70
N SER A 191 -16.28 -4.16 -13.06
CA SER A 191 -15.47 -3.13 -12.40
C SER A 191 -15.65 -3.09 -10.88
N HIS A 192 -16.88 -3.23 -10.39
CA HIS A 192 -17.18 -3.26 -8.96
C HIS A 192 -16.56 -4.47 -8.23
N LEU A 193 -16.53 -5.66 -8.86
CA LEU A 193 -15.85 -6.82 -8.28
C LEU A 193 -14.32 -6.67 -8.33
N ARG A 194 -13.78 -6.01 -9.36
CA ARG A 194 -12.34 -5.65 -9.40
C ARG A 194 -11.98 -4.73 -8.23
N LYS A 195 -12.82 -3.72 -7.97
CA LYS A 195 -12.69 -2.81 -6.81
C LYS A 195 -12.72 -3.59 -5.48
N ASP A 196 -13.69 -4.47 -5.28
CA ASP A 196 -13.80 -5.27 -4.06
C ASP A 196 -12.59 -6.20 -3.86
N LEU A 197 -12.09 -6.80 -4.95
CA LEU A 197 -10.87 -7.61 -4.93
C LEU A 197 -9.64 -6.78 -4.54
N ILE A 198 -9.50 -5.57 -5.08
CA ILE A 198 -8.40 -4.65 -4.74
C ILE A 198 -8.48 -4.25 -3.26
N ARG A 199 -9.66 -3.87 -2.75
CA ARG A 199 -9.85 -3.54 -1.32
C ARG A 199 -9.48 -4.69 -0.40
N PHE A 200 -9.95 -5.90 -0.71
CA PHE A 200 -9.65 -7.08 0.09
C PHE A 200 -8.15 -7.39 0.08
N THR A 201 -7.54 -7.43 -1.10
CA THR A 201 -6.11 -7.77 -1.24
C THR A 201 -5.22 -6.69 -0.61
N ALA A 202 -5.60 -5.41 -0.68
CA ALA A 202 -4.89 -4.32 0.01
C ALA A 202 -4.73 -4.58 1.53
N VAL A 203 -5.74 -5.16 2.18
CA VAL A 203 -5.69 -5.53 3.60
C VAL A 203 -4.95 -6.85 3.81
N HIS A 204 -5.36 -7.91 3.11
CA HIS A 204 -4.93 -9.27 3.44
C HIS A 204 -3.61 -9.68 2.79
N SER A 205 -3.43 -9.39 1.50
CA SER A 205 -2.24 -9.78 0.73
C SER A 205 -2.06 -8.83 -0.47
N PRO A 206 -1.35 -7.70 -0.27
CA PRO A 206 -1.19 -6.67 -1.29
C PRO A 206 -0.69 -7.23 -2.62
N LEU A 207 -1.35 -6.84 -3.71
CA LEU A 207 -1.00 -7.30 -5.05
C LEU A 207 0.34 -6.72 -5.51
N SER A 208 1.04 -7.48 -6.35
CA SER A 208 2.16 -6.95 -7.12
C SER A 208 1.68 -5.86 -8.08
N THR A 209 2.54 -4.90 -8.39
CA THR A 209 2.24 -3.78 -9.29
C THR A 209 1.72 -4.24 -10.64
N ALA A 210 2.22 -5.35 -11.18
CA ALA A 210 1.76 -5.89 -12.47
C ALA A 210 0.30 -6.39 -12.43
N ARG A 211 -0.09 -7.12 -11.36
CA ARG A 211 -1.47 -7.60 -11.18
C ARG A 211 -2.43 -6.46 -10.85
N LEU A 212 -1.96 -5.48 -10.08
CA LEU A 212 -2.73 -4.30 -9.74
C LEU A 212 -3.07 -3.49 -11.01
N TYR A 213 -2.09 -3.25 -11.89
CA TYR A 213 -2.32 -2.59 -13.17
C TYR A 213 -3.24 -3.38 -14.11
N ALA A 214 -3.17 -4.71 -14.10
CA ALA A 214 -4.10 -5.53 -14.85
C ALA A 214 -5.56 -5.31 -14.41
N LEU A 215 -5.82 -5.14 -13.11
CA LEU A 215 -7.19 -4.92 -12.60
C LEU A 215 -7.75 -3.53 -12.93
N TRP A 216 -6.90 -2.55 -13.25
CA TRP A 216 -7.30 -1.15 -13.50
C TRP A 216 -7.65 -0.83 -14.96
N GLU A 217 -7.53 -1.77 -15.89
CA GLU A 217 -7.72 -1.54 -17.32
C GLU A 217 -9.09 -0.94 -17.70
N PRO A 218 -9.18 -0.14 -18.80
CA PRO A 218 -8.15 0.75 -19.38
C PRO A 218 -8.11 2.14 -18.73
N ALA A 219 -9.13 2.49 -17.93
CA ALA A 219 -9.30 3.81 -17.30
C ALA A 219 -8.22 4.13 -16.26
N GLY A 220 -7.52 3.11 -15.77
CA GLY A 220 -6.47 3.26 -14.78
C GLY A 220 -6.97 3.18 -13.34
N HIS A 221 -8.20 2.77 -13.11
CA HIS A 221 -8.74 2.53 -11.79
C HIS A 221 -9.88 1.52 -11.84
N ALA A 222 -10.24 0.95 -10.69
CA ALA A 222 -11.41 0.09 -10.60
C ALA A 222 -12.58 0.90 -10.04
N ASP A 223 -13.54 1.24 -10.91
CA ASP A 223 -14.81 1.87 -10.50
C ASP A 223 -14.60 3.18 -9.69
N GLY A 224 -13.76 4.07 -10.23
CA GLY A 224 -13.39 5.35 -9.61
C GLY A 224 -12.44 5.26 -8.42
N GLU A 225 -11.86 4.09 -8.13
CA GLU A 225 -10.98 3.88 -6.97
C GLU A 225 -9.62 3.27 -7.34
N MET A 226 -8.57 3.81 -6.71
CA MET A 226 -7.20 3.35 -6.84
C MET A 226 -6.55 3.14 -5.47
N ILE A 227 -6.07 1.92 -5.21
CA ILE A 227 -5.38 1.56 -3.96
C ILE A 227 -4.00 0.99 -4.29
N VAL A 228 -2.95 1.63 -3.76
CA VAL A 228 -1.56 1.17 -3.89
C VAL A 228 -1.03 0.85 -2.50
N VAL A 229 -0.57 -0.38 -2.28
CA VAL A 229 -0.05 -0.83 -0.98
C VAL A 229 1.34 -1.41 -1.11
N GLY A 230 2.26 -0.94 -0.27
CA GLY A 230 3.56 -1.56 -0.01
C GLY A 230 4.77 -0.76 -0.51
N PRO A 231 5.94 -0.98 0.09
CA PRO A 231 7.12 -0.12 -0.10
C PRO A 231 7.75 -0.23 -1.49
N GLY A 232 7.54 -1.36 -2.18
CA GLY A 232 7.97 -1.56 -3.56
C GLY A 232 6.93 -1.15 -4.59
N ALA A 233 5.73 -0.77 -4.17
CA ALA A 233 4.68 -0.34 -5.08
C ALA A 233 4.87 1.15 -5.40
N VAL A 234 5.04 1.44 -6.69
CA VAL A 234 5.26 2.80 -7.20
C VAL A 234 4.16 3.14 -8.18
N LEU A 235 3.54 4.30 -7.97
CA LEU A 235 2.62 4.89 -8.93
C LEU A 235 3.45 5.59 -10.02
N LYS A 236 3.18 5.29 -11.29
CA LYS A 236 3.89 5.92 -12.42
C LYS A 236 3.58 7.42 -12.47
N ASP A 237 4.60 8.23 -12.73
CA ASP A 237 4.45 9.70 -12.75
C ASP A 237 3.44 10.21 -13.79
N ASP A 238 3.38 9.57 -14.96
CA ASP A 238 2.51 10.00 -16.06
C ASP A 238 1.13 9.33 -16.05
N TYR A 239 0.77 8.69 -14.93
CA TYR A 239 -0.42 7.85 -14.88
C TYR A 239 -1.70 8.63 -15.11
N PHE A 240 -1.80 9.83 -14.53
CA PHE A 240 -3.00 10.68 -14.65
C PHE A 240 -3.01 11.55 -15.91
N ILE A 241 -1.86 11.72 -16.56
CA ILE A 241 -1.74 12.57 -17.77
C ILE A 241 -2.28 11.81 -18.99
N ARG A 242 -2.07 10.49 -19.04
CA ARG A 242 -2.31 9.68 -20.24
C ARG A 242 -3.79 9.50 -20.62
N SER A 243 -4.71 9.66 -19.67
CA SER A 243 -6.15 9.45 -19.88
C SER A 243 -6.80 10.45 -20.85
N HIS A 244 -6.14 11.56 -21.20
CA HIS A 244 -6.74 12.61 -22.04
C HIS A 244 -6.28 12.59 -23.51
N SER A 245 -5.31 11.73 -23.88
CA SER A 245 -4.76 11.71 -25.26
C SER A 245 -5.20 10.50 -26.09
N GLY A 246 -6.33 9.89 -25.73
CA GLY A 246 -6.85 8.65 -26.32
C GLY A 246 -7.29 8.70 -27.79
N ASN A 247 -7.19 9.84 -28.49
CA ASN A 247 -7.56 9.93 -29.90
C ASN A 247 -6.33 9.97 -30.82
N GLY A 248 -5.81 8.79 -31.17
CA GLY A 248 -5.18 8.62 -32.49
C GLY A 248 -3.74 8.13 -32.55
N SER A 249 -3.09 7.75 -31.46
CA SER A 249 -1.78 7.07 -31.57
C SER A 249 -1.97 5.57 -31.74
N GLY A 250 -2.61 5.19 -32.85
CA GLY A 250 -2.28 3.92 -33.48
C GLY A 250 -0.78 3.93 -33.72
N VAL A 251 -0.06 3.14 -32.94
CA VAL A 251 1.35 2.84 -33.20
C VAL A 251 1.39 2.17 -34.57
N LYS A 252 1.51 2.97 -35.62
CA LYS A 252 1.99 2.51 -36.93
C LYS A 252 3.38 1.99 -36.65
N LEU A 253 3.49 0.68 -36.43
CA LEU A 253 4.76 -0.02 -36.38
C LEU A 253 5.50 0.35 -37.67
N PRO A 254 6.67 1.00 -37.58
CA PRO A 254 7.42 1.40 -38.76
C PRO A 254 8.04 0.14 -39.36
N GLY A 255 7.41 -0.47 -40.37
CA GLY A 255 8.02 -1.63 -41.00
C GLY A 255 7.23 -2.41 -42.05
N ASP A 256 5.99 -2.08 -42.38
CA ASP A 256 5.26 -2.83 -43.42
C ASP A 256 4.92 -1.92 -44.61
N ASP A 257 5.86 -1.83 -45.57
CA ASP A 257 5.69 -1.24 -46.91
C ASP A 257 4.79 -2.11 -47.83
N GLY A 258 3.88 -2.88 -47.23
CA GLY A 258 2.88 -3.68 -47.92
C GLY A 258 1.73 -2.80 -48.39
N ASN A 259 1.74 -2.47 -49.68
CA ASN A 259 0.76 -1.68 -50.43
C ASN A 259 -0.66 -2.31 -50.44
N HIS A 260 -1.27 -2.51 -49.27
CA HIS A 260 -2.66 -2.93 -49.13
C HIS A 260 -3.55 -1.69 -48.99
N GLU A 261 -4.18 -1.35 -50.11
CA GLU A 261 -5.35 -0.49 -50.28
C GLU A 261 -6.55 -1.09 -49.51
N LEU A 262 -6.42 -1.25 -48.19
CA LEU A 262 -7.55 -1.57 -47.32
C LEU A 262 -8.34 -0.27 -47.18
N LYS A 263 -9.41 -0.18 -47.98
CA LYS A 263 -10.49 0.78 -47.82
C LYS A 263 -10.88 0.85 -46.34
N GLU A 264 -10.40 1.88 -45.67
CA GLU A 264 -10.99 2.40 -44.44
C GLU A 264 -12.40 2.86 -44.81
N THR A 265 -13.37 1.93 -44.76
CA THR A 265 -14.77 2.30 -44.63
C THR A 265 -14.93 2.85 -43.23
N GLU A 266 -14.59 4.13 -43.12
CA GLU A 266 -14.96 5.07 -42.09
C GLU A 266 -16.50 5.08 -41.94
N ASP A 267 -17.06 4.01 -41.37
CA ASP A 267 -18.41 4.03 -40.80
C ASP A 267 -18.33 4.83 -39.49
N TRP A 268 -18.32 6.16 -39.64
CA TRP A 268 -18.59 7.10 -38.55
C TRP A 268 -20.07 6.98 -38.20
N ASP A 269 -20.40 5.94 -37.45
CA ASP A 269 -21.72 5.73 -36.90
C ASP A 269 -21.93 6.75 -35.77
N TRP A 270 -22.51 7.91 -36.11
CA TRP A 270 -22.79 9.01 -35.17
C TRP A 270 -23.77 8.61 -34.05
N ASP A 271 -24.38 7.42 -34.16
CA ASP A 271 -25.25 6.80 -33.14
C ASP A 271 -24.53 5.72 -32.30
N ALA A 272 -23.22 5.51 -32.48
CA ALA A 272 -22.43 4.77 -31.50
C ALA A 272 -22.44 5.59 -30.21
N GLU A 273 -23.39 5.28 -29.30
CA GLU A 273 -23.47 5.90 -27.99
C GLU A 273 -22.06 5.96 -27.42
N GLU A 274 -21.66 7.15 -26.97
CA GLU A 274 -20.35 7.48 -26.40
C GLU A 274 -20.18 6.69 -25.09
N THR A 275 -20.08 5.37 -25.22
CA THR A 275 -20.19 4.37 -24.14
C THR A 275 -18.89 4.35 -23.33
N ASP A 276 -17.86 5.02 -23.83
CA ASP A 276 -16.55 5.16 -23.20
C ASP A 276 -16.45 6.38 -22.28
N MET A 277 -17.55 6.79 -21.63
CA MET A 277 -17.48 7.66 -20.46
C MET A 277 -16.87 6.87 -19.28
N SER A 278 -15.55 6.72 -19.28
CA SER A 278 -14.82 6.18 -18.14
C SER A 278 -15.15 7.04 -16.91
N LEU A 279 -15.69 6.41 -15.86
CA LEU A 279 -15.97 7.08 -14.60
C LEU A 279 -14.71 7.81 -14.10
N PRO A 280 -14.81 9.06 -13.63
CA PRO A 280 -13.63 9.76 -13.12
C PRO A 280 -13.10 9.11 -11.84
N LEU A 281 -11.80 9.30 -11.58
CA LEU A 281 -11.19 8.86 -10.33
C LEU A 281 -11.67 9.73 -9.17
N HIS A 282 -12.27 9.10 -8.16
CA HIS A 282 -12.78 9.77 -6.96
C HIS A 282 -11.99 9.42 -5.70
N SER A 283 -11.38 8.23 -5.66
CA SER A 283 -10.74 7.70 -4.45
C SER A 283 -9.31 7.26 -4.73
N LEU A 284 -8.36 7.82 -4.00
CA LEU A 284 -6.94 7.48 -4.07
C LEU A 284 -6.41 7.11 -2.69
N ILE A 285 -5.92 5.88 -2.55
CA ILE A 285 -5.37 5.34 -1.31
C ILE A 285 -3.94 4.88 -1.57
N LEU A 286 -2.99 5.48 -0.86
CA LEU A 286 -1.56 5.15 -0.90
C LEU A 286 -1.13 4.72 0.52
N LEU A 287 -0.75 3.46 0.69
CA LEU A 287 -0.36 2.89 1.98
C LEU A 287 1.06 2.34 1.94
N ASN A 288 1.96 2.90 2.73
CA ASN A 288 3.36 2.46 2.82
C ASN A 288 4.08 2.49 1.46
N THR A 289 3.81 3.49 0.63
CA THR A 289 4.41 3.66 -0.71
C THR A 289 5.31 4.88 -0.77
N SER A 290 6.08 5.01 -1.86
CA SER A 290 6.76 6.26 -2.21
C SER A 290 5.89 7.10 -3.15
N LEU A 291 5.69 8.37 -2.81
CA LEU A 291 5.01 9.34 -3.66
C LEU A 291 6.01 10.40 -4.11
N SER A 292 6.15 10.56 -5.43
CA SER A 292 6.92 11.65 -6.02
C SER A 292 6.12 12.95 -5.99
N SER A 293 6.82 14.09 -5.94
CA SER A 293 6.15 15.40 -6.00
C SER A 293 5.46 15.64 -7.34
N SER A 294 6.02 15.12 -8.45
CA SER A 294 5.40 15.19 -9.79
C SER A 294 4.04 14.51 -9.81
N THR A 295 3.97 13.27 -9.30
CA THR A 295 2.71 12.51 -9.26
C THR A 295 1.65 13.25 -8.44
N LEU A 296 2.04 13.86 -7.31
CA LEU A 296 1.11 14.65 -6.50
C LEU A 296 0.51 15.85 -7.24
N PHE A 297 1.30 16.55 -8.06
CA PHE A 297 0.81 17.68 -8.85
C PHE A 297 -0.05 17.26 -10.04
N SER A 298 -0.07 15.97 -10.36
CA SER A 298 -0.92 15.39 -11.41
C SER A 298 -2.18 14.72 -10.87
N PHE A 299 -2.47 14.84 -9.57
CA PHE A 299 -3.70 14.27 -9.01
C PHE A 299 -4.95 14.85 -9.68
N PRO A 300 -5.94 14.01 -10.03
CA PRO A 300 -7.18 14.50 -10.62
C PRO A 300 -7.94 15.43 -9.66
N PRO A 301 -8.51 16.54 -10.16
CA PRO A 301 -9.31 17.45 -9.32
C PRO A 301 -10.64 16.83 -8.87
N THR A 302 -11.04 15.69 -9.45
CA THR A 302 -12.24 14.92 -9.14
C THR A 302 -12.13 14.07 -7.88
N LEU A 303 -10.95 14.03 -7.25
CA LEU A 303 -10.72 13.28 -6.02
C LEU A 303 -11.54 13.87 -4.86
N THR A 304 -12.35 13.01 -4.25
CA THR A 304 -13.13 13.29 -3.04
C THR A 304 -12.58 12.57 -1.81
N HIS A 305 -11.90 11.45 -2.01
CA HIS A 305 -11.34 10.62 -0.96
C HIS A 305 -9.84 10.43 -1.19
N LEU A 306 -9.01 10.91 -0.27
CA LEU A 306 -7.56 10.81 -0.37
C LEU A 306 -6.98 10.25 0.92
N ALA A 307 -6.29 9.12 0.82
CA ALA A 307 -5.53 8.54 1.92
C ALA A 307 -4.05 8.42 1.54
N LEU A 308 -3.20 9.06 2.33
CA LEU A 308 -1.75 9.14 2.19
C LEU A 308 -1.12 8.59 3.46
N ILE A 309 -1.14 7.27 3.65
CA ILE A 309 -0.88 6.64 4.94
C ILE A 309 0.53 6.06 4.99
N ASN A 310 1.29 6.40 6.03
CA ASN A 310 2.66 5.91 6.25
C ASN A 310 3.56 6.06 5.02
N LEU A 311 3.55 7.23 4.38
CA LEU A 311 4.42 7.51 3.25
C LEU A 311 5.86 7.77 3.71
N ALA A 312 6.82 7.28 2.92
CA ALA A 312 8.24 7.46 3.20
C ALA A 312 8.70 8.93 2.98
N THR A 313 8.07 9.62 2.03
CA THR A 313 8.42 10.98 1.62
C THR A 313 7.42 12.01 2.16
N PRO A 314 7.88 13.15 2.69
CA PRO A 314 6.99 14.24 3.09
C PRO A 314 6.19 14.80 1.91
N VAL A 315 4.93 15.10 2.18
CA VAL A 315 3.95 15.58 1.18
C VAL A 315 3.63 17.06 1.45
N PRO A 316 3.69 17.95 0.42
CA PRO A 316 3.34 19.36 0.59
C PRO A 316 1.82 19.58 0.71
N LEU A 317 1.24 19.26 1.88
CA LEU A 317 -0.21 19.32 2.14
C LEU A 317 -0.84 20.68 1.83
N HIS A 318 -0.11 21.79 2.04
CA HIS A 318 -0.56 23.16 1.75
C HIS A 318 -0.91 23.40 0.28
N ARG A 319 -0.49 22.54 -0.65
CA ARG A 319 -0.81 22.65 -2.08
C ARG A 319 -2.05 21.87 -2.48
N LEU A 320 -2.44 20.85 -1.72
CA LEU A 320 -3.55 19.97 -2.05
C LEU A 320 -4.90 20.69 -2.26
N PRO A 321 -5.27 21.76 -1.53
CA PRO A 321 -6.51 22.49 -1.80
C PRO A 321 -6.63 23.03 -3.23
N ASN A 322 -5.50 23.37 -3.85
CA ASN A 322 -5.47 23.87 -5.23
C ASN A 322 -5.59 22.75 -6.26
N ILE A 323 -5.11 21.56 -5.91
CA ILE A 323 -4.98 20.43 -6.84
C ILE A 323 -6.27 19.59 -6.79
N CYS A 324 -6.76 19.30 -5.58
CA CYS A 324 -7.93 18.47 -5.32
C CYS A 324 -8.90 19.25 -4.42
N PRO A 325 -9.62 20.24 -4.96
CA PRO A 325 -10.50 21.11 -4.16
C PRO A 325 -11.72 20.37 -3.60
N LEU A 326 -12.08 19.22 -4.17
CA LEU A 326 -13.30 18.46 -3.82
C LEU A 326 -13.08 17.41 -2.71
N ILE A 327 -11.91 17.40 -2.06
CA ILE A 327 -11.63 16.41 -1.01
C ILE A 327 -12.61 16.58 0.15
N ILE A 328 -13.34 15.51 0.42
CA ILE A 328 -14.26 15.32 1.54
C ILE A 328 -13.54 14.63 2.70
N ILE A 329 -12.64 13.69 2.38
CA ILE A 329 -11.92 12.89 3.38
C ILE A 329 -10.44 12.87 3.05
N LEU A 330 -9.65 13.29 4.04
CA LEU A 330 -8.19 13.26 3.97
C LEU A 330 -7.64 12.43 5.14
N ASP A 331 -7.07 11.26 4.83
CA ASP A 331 -6.37 10.43 5.82
C ASP A 331 -4.84 10.58 5.62
N VAL A 332 -4.16 11.20 6.58
CA VAL A 332 -2.69 11.34 6.61
C VAL A 332 -2.09 10.60 7.82
N SER A 333 -2.75 9.53 8.28
CA SER A 333 -2.33 8.74 9.43
C SER A 333 -0.94 8.09 9.25
N TYR A 334 -0.27 7.85 10.38
CA TYR A 334 0.98 7.10 10.52
C TYR A 334 2.18 7.63 9.73
N ASN A 335 2.17 8.89 9.33
CA ASN A 335 3.24 9.54 8.60
C ASN A 335 4.32 10.05 9.56
N SER A 336 5.49 9.41 9.54
CA SER A 336 6.59 9.77 10.46
C SER A 336 7.08 11.21 10.33
N TRP A 337 6.91 11.82 9.15
CA TRP A 337 7.29 13.20 8.85
C TRP A 337 6.29 14.25 9.37
N LEU A 338 5.12 13.85 9.89
CA LEU A 338 4.18 14.74 10.60
C LEU A 338 4.50 14.87 12.09
N GLY A 339 5.62 14.31 12.54
CA GLY A 339 6.00 14.27 13.95
C GLY A 339 5.61 12.93 14.57
N ALA A 340 6.23 11.84 14.12
CA ALA A 340 6.05 10.57 14.80
C ALA A 340 6.47 10.66 16.27
N ASN A 341 5.50 10.55 17.18
CA ASN A 341 5.71 10.09 18.56
C ASN A 341 5.95 8.56 18.58
N PHE A 342 6.66 8.01 17.59
CA PHE A 342 6.98 6.58 17.61
C PHE A 342 8.09 6.35 18.63
N GLY A 343 7.65 6.19 19.87
CA GLY A 343 8.31 5.47 20.92
C GLY A 343 9.82 5.70 20.98
N SER A 344 10.19 6.73 21.75
CA SER A 344 11.25 6.52 22.74
C SER A 344 10.80 5.45 23.76
N GLU A 345 10.49 4.24 23.28
CA GLU A 345 10.64 3.00 24.03
C GLU A 345 12.12 2.57 23.97
N SER A 346 13.04 3.53 23.83
CA SER A 346 14.39 3.41 24.34
C SER A 346 14.32 3.19 25.85
N GLN A 347 14.13 1.93 26.21
CA GLN A 347 14.79 1.24 27.31
C GLN A 347 14.99 2.08 28.58
N GLY A 348 14.05 1.96 29.53
CA GLY A 348 14.39 1.73 30.94
C GLY A 348 15.30 2.72 31.66
N GLY A 349 15.40 3.98 31.22
CA GLY A 349 16.02 5.06 31.99
C GLY A 349 14.94 5.97 32.55
N LEU A 350 14.91 6.19 33.86
CA LEU A 350 14.07 7.15 34.61
C LEU A 350 14.34 8.63 34.25
N GLY A 351 14.66 8.93 32.99
CA GLY A 351 14.79 10.29 32.48
C GLY A 351 13.46 10.73 31.88
N GLU A 352 12.98 11.91 32.29
CA GLU A 352 11.83 12.56 31.68
C GLU A 352 11.88 12.48 30.14
N PRO A 353 10.75 12.22 29.46
CA PRO A 353 10.67 12.25 28.01
C PRO A 353 11.06 13.64 27.50
N GLN A 354 12.31 13.80 27.06
CA GLN A 354 12.74 15.03 26.41
C GLN A 354 12.07 15.15 25.04
N PRO A 355 11.44 16.29 24.71
CA PRO A 355 10.90 16.53 23.39
C PRO A 355 12.03 16.43 22.33
N PRO A 356 11.74 15.89 21.13
CA PRO A 356 12.75 15.71 20.09
C PRO A 356 13.39 17.06 19.73
N ARG A 357 14.73 17.15 19.80
CA ARG A 357 15.46 18.43 19.74
C ARG A 357 15.47 19.14 18.38
N ASP A 358 15.03 18.52 17.27
CA ASP A 358 15.08 19.22 15.97
C ASP A 358 14.17 18.76 14.80
N PRO A 359 13.61 17.52 14.71
CA PRO A 359 12.78 17.16 13.55
C PRO A 359 11.31 17.60 13.65
N THR A 360 10.80 17.85 14.86
CA THR A 360 9.40 18.22 15.11
C THR A 360 9.06 19.63 14.62
N ILE A 361 10.05 20.52 14.60
CA ILE A 361 9.84 21.93 14.22
C ILE A 361 9.44 22.02 12.75
N LYS A 362 10.07 21.26 11.85
CA LYS A 362 9.75 21.34 10.42
C LYS A 362 8.35 20.81 10.10
N ALA A 363 7.93 19.72 10.75
CA ALA A 363 6.60 19.13 10.58
C ALA A 363 5.49 20.07 11.07
N ILE A 364 5.67 20.65 12.27
CA ILE A 364 4.75 21.63 12.84
C ILE A 364 4.70 22.90 11.96
N VAL A 365 5.86 23.35 11.45
CA VAL A 365 5.93 24.48 10.51
C VAL A 365 5.18 24.19 9.22
N ASP A 366 5.25 22.96 8.70
CA ASP A 366 4.56 22.61 7.46
C ASP A 366 3.04 22.42 7.66
N LEU A 367 2.57 21.95 8.82
CA LEU A 367 1.13 21.95 9.17
C LEU A 367 0.60 23.38 9.39
N GLY A 368 1.38 24.25 10.03
CA GLY A 368 1.02 25.66 10.23
C GLY A 368 0.99 26.49 8.93
N ARG A 369 1.53 25.95 7.82
CA ARG A 369 1.40 26.54 6.48
C ARG A 369 0.13 26.13 5.75
N VAL A 370 -0.58 25.12 6.25
CA VAL A 370 -1.82 24.67 5.61
C VAL A 370 -2.93 25.67 5.93
N ASP A 371 -3.50 26.23 4.88
CA ASP A 371 -4.65 27.13 4.97
C ASP A 371 -5.94 26.30 5.02
N TRP A 372 -6.30 25.84 6.23
CA TRP A 372 -7.47 24.98 6.49
C TRP A 372 -8.82 25.57 6.00
N PRO A 373 -9.06 26.89 6.07
CA PRO A 373 -10.23 27.52 5.46
C PRO A 373 -10.43 27.22 3.97
N ARG A 374 -9.37 26.90 3.21
CA ARG A 374 -9.46 26.60 1.78
C ARG A 374 -10.05 25.22 1.47
N TRP A 375 -10.12 24.34 2.45
CA TRP A 375 -10.61 22.98 2.29
C TRP A 375 -12.15 22.90 2.41
N SER A 376 -12.89 23.70 1.64
CA SER A 376 -14.33 23.93 1.86
C SER A 376 -15.21 22.66 1.90
N HIS A 377 -14.78 21.56 1.28
CA HIS A 377 -15.51 20.30 1.24
C HIS A 377 -15.05 19.27 2.27
N LEU A 378 -13.91 19.51 2.93
CA LEU A 378 -13.32 18.56 3.87
C LEU A 378 -14.24 18.41 5.10
N LYS A 379 -14.62 17.17 5.38
CA LYS A 379 -15.48 16.77 6.51
C LYS A 379 -14.73 15.91 7.52
N VAL A 380 -13.82 15.05 7.06
CA VAL A 380 -13.10 14.11 7.92
C VAL A 380 -11.61 14.20 7.66
N LEU A 381 -10.84 14.31 8.73
CA LEU A 381 -9.38 14.47 8.71
C LEU A 381 -8.72 13.44 9.64
N GLY A 382 -8.08 12.44 9.06
CA GLY A 382 -7.39 11.37 9.78
C GLY A 382 -5.93 11.70 10.08
N PHE A 383 -5.55 11.65 11.36
CA PHE A 383 -4.18 11.87 11.84
C PHE A 383 -3.67 10.75 12.76
N ARG A 384 -4.21 9.54 12.63
CA ARG A 384 -3.93 8.44 13.56
C ARG A 384 -2.45 8.13 13.67
N GLY A 385 -1.95 7.97 14.88
CA GLY A 385 -0.55 7.64 15.14
C GLY A 385 0.47 8.74 14.77
N ASN A 386 0.02 9.97 14.53
CA ASN A 386 0.87 11.16 14.39
C ASN A 386 0.84 12.00 15.67
N TYR A 387 1.86 12.86 15.88
CA TYR A 387 1.79 13.90 16.90
C TYR A 387 0.93 15.07 16.40
N ILE A 388 0.04 15.54 17.26
CA ILE A 388 -0.90 16.60 16.94
C ILE A 388 -0.82 17.63 18.08
N PRO A 389 -0.52 18.90 17.78
CA PRO A 389 -0.55 19.97 18.78
C PRO A 389 -1.93 20.09 19.45
N GLU A 390 -1.98 20.43 20.73
CA GLU A 390 -3.24 20.54 21.50
C GLU A 390 -4.26 21.50 20.87
N ASN A 391 -3.77 22.55 20.20
CA ASN A 391 -4.62 23.55 19.54
C ASN A 391 -5.03 23.18 18.10
N PHE A 392 -4.51 22.08 17.55
CA PHE A 392 -4.67 21.75 16.13
C PHE A 392 -6.12 21.64 15.69
N ALA A 393 -6.97 20.94 16.46
CA ALA A 393 -8.38 20.79 16.12
C ALA A 393 -9.13 22.12 16.12
N ARG A 394 -8.76 23.04 17.03
CA ARG A 394 -9.31 24.40 17.06
C ARG A 394 -8.86 25.20 15.84
N ASP A 395 -7.57 25.12 15.49
CA ASP A 395 -6.99 25.86 14.37
C ASP A 395 -7.53 25.36 13.01
N VAL A 396 -7.80 24.05 12.88
CA VAL A 396 -8.42 23.45 11.68
C VAL A 396 -9.86 23.91 11.48
N ASN A 397 -10.61 24.08 12.57
CA ASN A 397 -12.02 24.47 12.55
C ASN A 397 -12.25 25.98 12.70
N GLU A 398 -11.18 26.78 12.73
CA GLU A 398 -11.30 28.23 12.78
C GLU A 398 -12.05 28.77 11.54
N ALA A 399 -13.07 29.59 11.78
CA ALA A 399 -13.91 30.23 10.76
C ALA A 399 -14.73 29.28 9.86
N ARG A 400 -15.01 28.05 10.30
CA ARG A 400 -15.92 27.12 9.61
C ARG A 400 -17.34 27.14 10.18
N TRP A 401 -18.30 26.84 9.31
CA TRP A 401 -19.70 26.63 9.70
C TRP A 401 -19.97 25.19 10.13
N ASP A 402 -19.34 24.24 9.43
CA ASP A 402 -19.37 22.82 9.74
C ASP A 402 -17.98 22.38 10.23
N ASP A 403 -17.93 21.85 11.45
CA ASP A 403 -16.69 21.34 12.04
C ASP A 403 -16.19 20.12 11.25
N ILE A 404 -14.89 20.08 10.99
CA ILE A 404 -14.18 18.90 10.51
C ILE A 404 -14.02 17.93 11.68
N GLU A 405 -14.44 16.68 11.45
CA GLU A 405 -14.15 15.57 12.34
C GLU A 405 -12.66 15.19 12.24
N VAL A 406 -11.91 15.42 13.32
CA VAL A 406 -10.49 15.04 13.40
C VAL A 406 -10.36 13.71 14.12
N VAL A 407 -9.92 12.67 13.41
CA VAL A 407 -9.75 11.31 13.94
C VAL A 407 -8.28 11.07 14.30
N LEU A 408 -8.01 10.84 15.59
CA LEU A 408 -6.66 10.71 16.18
C LEU A 408 -6.23 9.27 16.47
#